data_AF-A0A2V9H823-F1
#
_entry.id   AF-A0A2V9H823-F1
#
_cell.length_a   1.000
_cell.length_b   1.000
_cell.length_c   1.000
_cell.angle_alpha   90.00
_cell.angle_beta   90.00
_cell.angle_gamma   90.00
#
_symmetry.space_group_name_H-M   'P 1'
#
loop_
_entity.id
_entity.type
_entity.pdbx_description
1 polymer ?
#
loop_
_entity_poly.entity_id
_entity_poly.type
_entity_poly.pdbx_seq_one_letter_code
_entity_poly.pdbx_strand_id
1 'polypeptide(L)' 'PRDAAHAIRLLGVKHVIPMHYASFPFLTGTAEELRKETKKIKGLTIHALKPGEKL' A
#
# COMPACT_ATOMS: atom_id res chain seq x y z
N PRO A 1 6.85 -0.62 3.64
CA PRO A 1 5.48 -0.35 4.16
C PRO A 1 5.37 0.90 5.04
N ARG A 2 6.21 1.04 6.08
CA ARG A 2 6.19 2.17 7.02
C ARG A 2 6.30 3.54 6.35
N ASP A 3 7.28 3.71 5.46
CA ASP A 3 7.50 5.01 4.78
C ASP A 3 6.39 5.33 3.78
N ALA A 4 5.85 4.32 3.10
CA ALA A 4 4.67 4.49 2.25
C ALA A 4 3.46 4.94 3.08
N ALA A 5 3.22 4.37 4.27
CA ALA A 5 2.17 4.81 5.18
C ALA A 5 2.39 6.24 5.69
N HIS A 6 3.65 6.65 5.88
CA HIS A 6 3.99 8.04 6.21
C HIS A 6 3.64 8.99 5.05
N ALA A 7 4.04 8.65 3.82
CA ALA A 7 3.72 9.43 2.62
C ALA A 7 2.20 9.55 2.39
N ILE A 8 1.45 8.45 2.54
CA ILE A 8 -0.02 8.46 2.42
C ILE A 8 -0.66 9.43 3.40
N ARG A 9 -0.20 9.44 4.66
CA ARG A 9 -0.70 10.36 5.69
C ARG A 9 -0.33 11.81 5.36
N LEU A 10 0.90 12.04 4.92
CA LEU A 10 1.39 13.38 4.57
C LEU A 10 0.60 13.97 3.39
N LEU A 11 0.35 13.16 2.36
CA LEU A 11 -0.34 13.59 1.14
C LEU A 11 -1.87 13.63 1.29
N GLY A 12 -2.43 12.99 2.31
CA GLY A 12 -3.88 12.97 2.55
C GLY A 12 -4.69 12.25 1.46
N VAL A 13 -4.05 11.35 0.70
CA VAL A 13 -4.70 10.62 -0.40
C VAL A 13 -5.69 9.57 0.13
N LYS A 14 -6.78 9.35 -0.62
CA LYS A 14 -7.85 8.39 -0.25
C LYS A 14 -7.73 7.05 -0.97
N HIS A 15 -7.04 6.99 -2.10
CA HIS A 15 -6.88 5.77 -2.89
C HIS A 15 -5.40 5.53 -3.17
N VAL A 16 -4.95 4.31 -2.92
CA VAL A 16 -3.56 3.91 -3.08
C VAL A 16 -3.50 2.56 -3.77
N ILE A 17 -2.70 2.48 -4.83
CA ILE A 17 -2.30 1.22 -5.44
C ILE A 17 -0.87 0.96 -4.98
N PRO A 18 -0.61 0.02 -4.05
CA PRO A 18 0.73 -0.34 -3.66
C PRO A 18 1.45 -1.01 -4.84
N MET A 19 2.73 -0.70 -4.99
CA MET A 19 3.58 -1.23 -6.05
C MET A 19 4.90 -1.70 -5.44
N HIS A 20 5.71 -2.41 -6.22
CA HIS A 20 7.06 -2.81 -5.83
C HIS A 20 7.13 -3.75 -4.61
N TYR A 21 6.23 -4.74 -4.56
CA TYR A 21 6.23 -5.86 -3.61
C TYR A 21 5.93 -7.18 -4.31
N ALA A 22 6.24 -8.31 -3.65
CA ALA A 22 5.93 -9.69 -4.10
C ALA A 22 6.43 -10.09 -5.52
N SER A 23 7.35 -9.33 -6.12
CA SER A 23 7.92 -9.62 -7.43
C SER A 23 9.34 -10.20 -7.38
N PHE A 24 10.10 -9.93 -6.30
CA PHE A 24 11.46 -10.44 -6.11
C PHE A 24 11.68 -10.90 -4.66
N PRO A 25 12.53 -11.91 -4.40
CA PRO A 25 12.74 -12.45 -3.05
C PRO A 25 13.23 -11.44 -2.00
N PHE A 26 13.99 -10.42 -2.42
CA PHE A 26 14.51 -9.38 -1.51
C PHE A 26 13.49 -8.28 -1.18
N LEU A 27 12.33 -8.26 -1.85
CA LEU A 27 11.24 -7.32 -1.54
C LEU A 27 10.40 -7.88 -0.40
N THR A 28 10.81 -7.56 0.82
CA THR A 28 10.20 -8.09 2.04
C THR A 28 8.90 -7.39 2.44
N GLY A 29 8.68 -6.15 2.00
CA GLY A 29 7.46 -5.42 2.31
C GLY A 29 6.23 -6.00 1.61
N THR A 30 5.08 -5.98 2.29
CA THR A 30 3.83 -6.53 1.75
C THR A 30 2.67 -5.52 1.76
N ALA A 31 1.63 -5.79 0.94
CA ALA A 31 0.40 -5.02 0.96
C ALA A 31 -0.35 -5.13 2.30
N GLU A 32 -0.29 -6.29 2.96
CA GLU A 32 -0.92 -6.49 4.27
C GLU A 32 -0.22 -5.69 5.38
N GLU A 33 1.10 -5.63 5.36
CA GLU A 33 1.84 -4.73 6.26
C GLU A 33 1.49 -3.26 5.97
N LEU A 34 1.35 -2.87 4.70
CA LEU A 34 0.91 -1.52 4.38
C LEU A 34 -0.48 -1.22 4.97
N ARG A 35 -1.44 -2.14 4.84
CA ARG A 35 -2.78 -2.00 5.46
C ARG A 35 -2.68 -1.85 6.99
N LYS A 36 -1.79 -2.60 7.63
CA LYS A 36 -1.54 -2.51 9.07
C LYS A 36 -0.99 -1.14 9.47
N GLU A 37 0.02 -0.65 8.75
CA GLU A 37 0.64 0.66 8.99
C GLU A 37 -0.33 1.83 8.75
N THR A 38 -1.30 1.67 7.84
CA THR A 38 -2.29 2.70 7.52
C THR A 38 -3.64 2.53 8.25
N LYS A 39 -3.79 1.56 9.16
CA LYS A 39 -5.08 1.23 9.81
C LYS A 39 -5.80 2.42 10.45
N LYS A 40 -5.06 3.45 10.88
CA LYS A 40 -5.61 4.66 11.51
C LYS A 40 -6.03 5.77 10.54
N ILE A 41 -5.75 5.63 9.23
CA ILE A 41 -6.11 6.62 8.21
C ILE A 41 -7.54 6.35 7.75
N LYS A 42 -8.48 7.20 8.18
CA LYS A 42 -9.91 7.05 7.87
C LYS A 42 -10.17 7.33 6.39
N GLY A 43 -11.01 6.50 5.76
CA GLY A 43 -11.41 6.68 4.35
C GLY A 43 -10.34 6.34 3.32
N LEU A 44 -9.26 5.66 3.73
CA LEU A 44 -8.22 5.16 2.82
C LEU A 44 -8.63 3.79 2.26
N THR A 45 -8.56 3.66 0.95
CA THR A 45 -8.71 2.40 0.22
C THR A 45 -7.37 2.00 -0.42
N ILE A 46 -6.89 0.81 -0.06
CA ILE A 46 -5.69 0.19 -0.65
C ILE A 46 -6.14 -0.88 -1.66
N HIS A 47 -5.80 -0.65 -2.92
CA HIS A 47 -6.10 -1.49 -4.08
C HIS A 47 -4.91 -2.39 -4.41
N ALA A 48 -4.79 -3.53 -3.71
CA ALA A 48 -3.72 -4.50 -3.93
C ALA A 48 -4.03 -5.38 -5.15
N LEU A 49 -3.78 -4.83 -6.35
CA LEU A 49 -4.08 -5.49 -7.62
C LEU A 49 -3.18 -6.69 -7.88
N LYS A 50 -3.73 -7.70 -8.56
CA LYS A 50 -2.97 -8.82 -9.14
C LYS A 50 -2.34 -8.41 -10.49
N PRO A 51 -1.28 -9.09 -10.95
CA PRO A 51 -0.74 -8.87 -12.28
C PRO A 51 -1.80 -8.99 -13.37
N GLY A 52 -1.95 -7.95 -14.19
CA GLY A 52 -2.94 -7.89 -15.29
C GLY A 52 -4.35 -7.45 -14.87
N GLU A 53 -4.61 -7.25 -13.58
CA GLU A 53 -5.89 -6.74 -13.07
C GLU A 53 -6.05 -5.25 -13.38
N LYS A 54 -7.29 -4.83 -13.65
CA LYS A 54 -7.67 -3.43 -13.89
C LYS A 54 -8.52 -2.91 -12.74
N LEU A 55 -8.40 -1.61 -12.46
CA LEU A 55 -9.21 -0.92 -11.46
C LEU A 55 -10.60 -0.56 -12.02
#